data_AF-A0A1J8QMF5-F1
#
_entry.id   AF-A0A1J8QMF5-F1
#
_cell.length_a   1.000
_cell.length_b   1.000
_cell.length_c   1.000
_cell.angle_alpha   90.00
_cell.angle_beta   90.00
_cell.angle_gamma   90.00
#
_symmetry.space_group_name_H-M   'P 1'
#
loop_
_entity.id
_entity.type
_entity.pdbx_description
1 polymer ?
#
loop_
_entity_poly.entity_id
_entity_poly.type
_entity_poly.pdbx_seq_one_letter_code
_entity_poly.pdbx_strand_id
1 'polypeptide(L)'
;MSVTAGNPASHRKKRLNNYGPPTNLILAQAFKVLCIIAVSRTSLEHWGNTQHTGWKEHTKAIINRFHYSNVTAGLVLTTTAVLISSEAPVTRLMGYNTPASYILALVAFGAALLSVISGAAVLIMYETGTTHHNMETLKEMSRRKVIFLLLWLAWPSVCLAVATFCLYLSIFVACFLSKNILVKVLATLSLLAFCANGVLALDVFIFVGKRPASAKHQDPEQGYAMTTVTP
;
A
#
# COMPACT_ATOMS: atom_id res chain seq x y z
N MET A 1 30.03 10.71 -40.91
CA MET A 1 28.91 9.98 -40.28
C MET A 1 28.21 10.91 -39.31
N SER A 2 27.06 11.46 -39.72
CA SER A 2 26.29 12.42 -38.91
C SER A 2 25.44 11.66 -37.90
N VAL A 3 25.75 11.79 -36.62
CA VAL A 3 24.93 11.27 -35.52
C VAL A 3 23.65 12.11 -35.45
N THR A 4 22.55 11.57 -35.94
CA THR A 4 21.22 12.17 -35.82
C THR A 4 20.86 12.25 -34.33
N ALA A 5 21.02 13.44 -33.75
CA ALA A 5 20.56 13.76 -32.40
C ALA A 5 19.04 13.56 -32.33
N GLY A 6 18.62 12.43 -31.75
CA GLY A 6 17.21 12.11 -31.55
C GLY A 6 16.53 13.20 -30.72
N ASN A 7 15.42 13.73 -31.25
CA ASN A 7 14.65 14.81 -30.62
C ASN A 7 14.28 14.43 -29.16
N PRO A 8 14.79 15.15 -28.14
CA PRO A 8 14.58 14.80 -26.73
C PRO A 8 13.10 14.84 -26.31
N ALA A 9 12.26 15.60 -27.03
CA ALA A 9 10.83 15.66 -26.80
C ALA A 9 10.09 14.35 -27.13
N SER A 10 10.56 13.58 -28.12
CA SER A 10 9.92 12.31 -28.51
C SER A 10 10.22 11.20 -27.50
N HIS A 11 11.44 11.15 -26.98
CA HIS A 11 11.84 10.23 -25.91
C HIS A 11 11.11 10.51 -24.60
N ARG A 12 10.84 11.79 -24.26
CA ARG A 12 10.08 12.15 -23.06
C ARG A 12 8.61 11.68 -23.16
N LYS A 13 7.96 11.84 -24.31
CA LYS A 13 6.59 11.37 -24.57
C LYS A 13 6.46 9.85 -24.50
N LYS A 14 7.42 9.11 -25.08
CA LYS A 14 7.44 7.64 -25.06
C LYS A 14 7.67 7.08 -23.65
N ARG A 15 8.46 7.76 -22.81
CA ARG A 15 8.68 7.39 -21.39
C ARG A 15 7.44 7.59 -20.52
N LEU A 16 6.67 8.66 -20.70
CA LEU A 16 5.43 8.92 -19.96
C LEU A 16 4.33 7.89 -20.26
N ASN A 17 4.22 7.42 -21.51
CA ASN A 17 3.22 6.41 -21.89
C ASN A 17 3.42 5.05 -21.21
N ASN A 18 4.63 4.72 -20.73
CA ASN A 18 4.88 3.45 -20.02
C ASN A 18 4.35 3.44 -18.58
N TYR A 19 4.09 4.61 -17.98
CA TYR A 19 3.57 4.74 -16.62
C TYR A 19 2.04 4.94 -16.56
N GLY A 20 1.37 4.91 -17.71
CA GLY A 20 -0.09 5.02 -17.78
C GLY A 20 -0.79 3.81 -17.16
N PRO A 21 -2.00 3.99 -16.56
CA PRO A 21 -2.80 2.88 -16.05
C PRO A 21 -3.15 1.90 -17.20
N PRO A 22 -3.27 0.60 -16.91
CA PRO A 22 -3.73 -0.38 -17.90
C PRO A 22 -5.16 -0.07 -18.37
N THR A 23 -5.48 -0.42 -19.61
CA THR A 23 -6.75 -0.06 -20.28
C THR A 23 -7.98 -0.74 -19.65
N ASN A 24 -7.79 -1.86 -18.94
CA ASN A 24 -8.87 -2.59 -18.28
C ASN A 24 -9.24 -1.96 -16.95
N LEU A 25 -10.53 -1.69 -16.71
CA LEU A 25 -11.05 -1.01 -15.52
C LEU A 25 -10.61 -1.69 -14.20
N ILE A 26 -10.75 -3.02 -14.13
CA ILE A 26 -10.39 -3.82 -12.93
C ILE A 26 -8.88 -3.76 -12.68
N LEU A 27 -8.08 -3.90 -13.74
CA LEU A 27 -6.63 -3.86 -13.62
C LEU A 27 -6.12 -2.45 -13.30
N ALA A 28 -6.81 -1.41 -13.77
CA ALA A 28 -6.52 -0.02 -13.43
C ALA A 28 -6.80 0.26 -11.96
N GLN A 29 -7.90 -0.29 -11.41
CA GLN A 29 -8.19 -0.20 -9.99
C GLN A 29 -7.19 -0.98 -9.15
N ALA A 30 -6.89 -2.23 -9.50
CA ALA A 30 -5.89 -3.05 -8.80
C ALA A 30 -4.51 -2.36 -8.82
N PHE A 31 -4.12 -1.80 -9.97
CA PHE A 31 -2.89 -1.02 -10.10
C PHE A 31 -2.91 0.23 -9.22
N LYS A 32 -4.03 0.97 -9.15
CA LYS A 32 -4.19 2.13 -8.28
C LYS A 32 -4.06 1.74 -6.81
N VAL A 33 -4.70 0.64 -6.39
CA VAL A 33 -4.57 0.10 -5.04
C VAL A 33 -3.13 -0.31 -4.76
N LEU A 34 -2.47 -1.02 -5.68
CA LEU A 34 -1.06 -1.37 -5.56
C LEU A 34 -0.18 -0.13 -5.41
N CYS A 35 -0.43 0.93 -6.18
CA CYS A 35 0.32 2.18 -6.10
C CYS A 35 0.08 2.90 -4.76
N ILE A 36 -1.13 2.85 -4.23
CA ILE A 36 -1.44 3.40 -2.91
C ILE A 36 -0.75 2.58 -1.81
N ILE A 37 -0.76 1.25 -1.90
CA ILE A 37 -0.12 0.41 -0.90
C ILE A 37 1.41 0.58 -0.96
N ALA A 38 2.00 0.51 -2.15
CA ALA A 38 3.44 0.56 -2.33
C ALA A 38 4.03 1.98 -2.17
N VAL A 39 3.36 3.00 -2.71
CA VAL A 39 3.92 4.35 -2.86
C VAL A 39 3.09 5.41 -2.11
N SER A 40 1.92 5.02 -1.59
CA SER A 40 0.93 5.91 -0.95
C SER A 40 0.51 7.08 -1.82
N ARG A 41 0.55 6.89 -3.13
CA ARG A 41 0.09 7.85 -4.13
C ARG A 41 -0.74 7.15 -5.20
N THR A 42 -1.71 7.87 -5.74
CA THR A 42 -2.67 7.35 -6.72
C THR A 42 -2.11 7.26 -8.15
N SER A 43 -0.94 7.85 -8.44
CA SER A 43 -0.30 7.79 -9.76
C SER A 43 1.23 7.78 -9.68
N LEU A 44 1.87 7.09 -10.63
CA LEU A 44 3.32 7.10 -10.84
C LEU A 44 3.82 8.31 -11.63
N GLU A 45 2.92 9.18 -12.12
CA GLU A 45 3.31 10.38 -12.89
C GLU A 45 4.32 11.26 -12.14
N HIS A 46 4.25 11.26 -10.80
CA HIS A 46 5.20 11.98 -9.94
C HIS A 46 6.64 11.48 -10.11
N TRP A 47 6.87 10.19 -10.37
CA TRP A 47 8.21 9.62 -10.56
C TRP A 47 8.92 10.15 -11.81
N GLY A 48 8.15 10.66 -12.78
CA GLY A 48 8.68 11.30 -13.98
C GLY A 48 9.19 12.72 -13.74
N ASN A 49 8.69 13.41 -12.70
CA ASN A 49 8.91 14.84 -12.46
C ASN A 49 9.67 15.15 -11.15
N THR A 50 10.11 14.14 -10.40
CA THR A 50 10.83 14.36 -9.15
C THR A 50 12.22 14.93 -9.41
N GLN A 51 12.42 16.22 -9.13
CA GLN A 51 13.74 16.76 -8.79
C GLN A 51 14.23 16.16 -7.46
N HIS A 52 15.56 16.15 -7.25
CA HIS A 52 16.23 15.41 -6.18
C HIS A 52 15.72 15.62 -4.75
N THR A 53 15.19 16.80 -4.42
CA THR A 53 14.76 17.15 -3.06
C THR A 53 13.46 16.45 -2.65
N GLY A 54 12.46 16.40 -3.52
CA GLY A 54 11.17 15.74 -3.22
C GLY A 54 11.26 14.22 -3.10
N TRP A 55 12.25 13.60 -3.73
CA TRP A 55 12.46 12.15 -3.66
C TRP A 55 12.95 11.69 -2.27
N LYS A 56 13.87 12.44 -1.67
CA LYS A 56 14.43 12.12 -0.35
C LYS A 56 13.35 12.13 0.73
N GLU A 57 12.47 13.14 0.69
CA GLU A 57 11.32 13.22 1.61
C GLU A 57 10.32 12.09 1.38
N HIS A 58 10.01 11.77 0.12
CA HIS A 58 9.09 10.70 -0.23
C HIS A 58 9.63 9.32 0.20
N THR A 59 10.91 9.05 -0.02
CA THR A 59 11.55 7.80 0.40
C THR A 59 11.61 7.71 1.92
N LYS A 60 11.92 8.81 2.63
CA LYS A 60 11.86 8.85 4.09
C LYS A 60 10.45 8.52 4.61
N ALA A 61 9.41 9.05 3.98
CA ALA A 61 8.03 8.73 4.34
C ALA A 61 7.67 7.25 4.12
N ILE A 62 8.12 6.65 3.01
CA ILE A 62 7.92 5.23 2.73
C ILE A 62 8.68 4.34 3.74
N ILE A 63 9.94 4.65 4.00
CA ILE A 63 10.79 3.95 4.97
C ILE A 63 10.13 3.97 6.35
N ASN A 64 9.68 5.14 6.81
CA ASN A 64 8.99 5.26 8.09
C ASN A 64 7.73 4.39 8.14
N ARG A 65 6.94 4.35 7.07
CA ARG A 65 5.74 3.49 7.01
C ARG A 65 6.09 2.02 7.12
N PHE A 66 7.07 1.54 6.34
CA PHE A 66 7.50 0.15 6.42
C PHE A 66 8.07 -0.20 7.79
N HIS A 67 8.78 0.72 8.43
CA HIS A 67 9.25 0.54 9.81
C HIS A 67 8.08 0.32 10.78
N TYR A 68 7.06 1.19 10.76
CA TYR A 68 5.87 1.01 11.59
C TYR A 68 5.10 -0.29 11.28
N SER A 69 4.99 -0.65 10.00
CA SER A 69 4.37 -1.92 9.59
C SER A 69 5.17 -3.12 10.10
N ASN A 70 6.50 -3.09 10.06
CA ASN A 70 7.35 -4.16 10.59
C ASN A 70 7.22 -4.30 12.11
N VAL A 71 7.20 -3.18 12.85
CA VAL A 71 6.95 -3.20 14.29
C VAL A 71 5.58 -3.81 14.58
N THR A 72 4.55 -3.41 13.84
CA THR A 72 3.20 -3.95 13.98
C THR A 72 3.16 -5.45 13.66
N ALA A 73 3.84 -5.88 12.60
CA ALA A 73 3.96 -7.29 12.24
C ALA A 73 4.66 -8.10 13.34
N GLY A 74 5.70 -7.54 13.97
CA GLY A 74 6.37 -8.15 15.12
C GLY A 74 5.46 -8.29 16.35
N LEU A 75 4.60 -7.30 16.61
CA LEU A 75 3.58 -7.38 17.67
C LEU A 75 2.54 -8.47 17.38
N VAL A 76 2.07 -8.57 16.13
CA VAL A 76 1.15 -9.64 15.70
C VAL A 76 1.84 -11.01 15.82
N LEU A 77 3.10 -11.11 15.44
CA LEU A 77 3.91 -12.33 15.53
C LEU A 77 4.11 -12.78 16.97
N THR A 78 4.47 -11.86 17.86
CA THR A 78 4.66 -12.17 19.30
C THR A 78 3.33 -12.56 19.95
N THR A 79 2.25 -11.84 19.65
CA THR A 79 0.90 -12.18 20.15
C THR A 79 0.46 -13.57 19.69
N THR A 80 0.60 -13.88 18.40
CA THR A 80 0.28 -15.20 17.86
C THR A 80 1.17 -16.29 18.45
N ALA A 81 2.47 -16.03 18.62
CA ALA A 81 3.40 -16.96 19.27
C ALA A 81 2.95 -17.31 20.69
N VAL A 82 2.57 -16.30 21.48
CA VAL A 82 2.05 -16.48 22.85
C VAL A 82 0.75 -17.28 22.84
N LEU A 83 -0.18 -16.99 21.91
CA LEU A 83 -1.43 -17.74 21.79
C LEU A 83 -1.23 -19.21 21.40
N ILE A 84 -0.20 -19.50 20.59
CA ILE A 84 0.13 -20.86 20.15
C ILE A 84 0.89 -21.62 21.25
N SER A 85 1.78 -20.96 21.99
CA SER A 85 2.64 -21.61 22.99
C SER A 85 2.00 -21.75 24.36
N SER A 86 1.00 -20.92 24.68
CA SER A 86 0.37 -20.93 25.99
C SER A 86 -0.86 -21.84 26.02
N GLU A 87 -0.95 -22.68 27.03
CA GLU A 87 -2.20 -23.35 27.35
C GLU A 87 -3.23 -22.31 27.82
N ALA A 88 -4.50 -22.47 27.42
CA ALA A 88 -5.54 -21.52 27.78
C ALA A 88 -5.68 -21.44 29.31
N PRO A 89 -5.30 -20.32 29.96
CA PRO A 89 -5.18 -20.25 31.42
C PRO A 89 -6.55 -20.41 32.10
N VAL A 90 -7.64 -20.14 31.38
CA VAL A 90 -9.01 -20.33 31.85
C VAL A 90 -9.88 -20.88 30.70
N THR A 91 -9.97 -22.20 30.59
CA THR A 91 -10.83 -22.90 29.62
C THR A 91 -12.30 -22.48 29.66
N ARG A 92 -12.77 -21.92 30.79
CA ARG A 92 -14.13 -21.38 30.93
C ARG A 92 -14.33 -19.99 30.31
N LEU A 93 -13.28 -19.18 30.16
CA LEU A 93 -13.41 -17.78 29.70
C LEU A 93 -13.20 -17.67 28.19
N MET A 94 -12.19 -18.37 27.66
CA MET A 94 -11.79 -18.29 26.27
C MET A 94 -11.21 -19.63 25.81
N GLY A 95 -12.05 -20.44 25.17
CA GLY A 95 -11.67 -21.73 24.61
C GLY A 95 -10.95 -21.55 23.27
N TYR A 96 -9.73 -21.00 23.27
CA TYR A 96 -8.87 -20.94 22.07
C TYR A 96 -8.42 -22.34 21.61
N ASN A 97 -8.72 -23.38 22.39
CA ASN A 97 -8.38 -24.78 22.12
C ASN A 97 -9.20 -25.43 20.98
N THR A 98 -9.92 -24.63 20.18
CA THR A 98 -10.62 -25.14 19.02
C THR A 98 -9.66 -25.25 17.84
N PRO A 99 -9.72 -26.36 17.06
CA PRO A 99 -8.79 -26.57 15.95
C PRO A 99 -8.85 -25.44 14.93
N ALA A 100 -10.03 -24.84 14.72
CA ALA A 100 -10.21 -23.71 13.81
C ALA A 100 -9.44 -22.46 14.26
N SER A 101 -9.52 -22.07 15.54
CA SER A 101 -8.80 -20.91 16.09
C SER A 101 -7.29 -21.14 16.05
N TYR A 102 -6.84 -22.36 16.35
CA TYR A 102 -5.43 -22.73 16.30
C TYR A 102 -4.84 -22.67 14.88
N ILE A 103 -5.54 -23.22 13.88
CA ILE A 103 -5.10 -23.17 12.47
C ILE A 103 -5.03 -21.71 11.99
N LEU A 104 -6.03 -20.89 12.31
CA LEU A 104 -6.04 -19.46 11.95
C LEU A 104 -4.88 -18.70 12.63
N ALA A 105 -4.56 -19.03 13.88
CA ALA A 105 -3.43 -18.44 14.59
C ALA A 105 -2.09 -18.85 13.97
N LEU A 106 -1.93 -20.10 13.53
CA LEU A 106 -0.74 -20.56 12.80
C LEU A 106 -0.57 -19.86 11.45
N VAL A 107 -1.66 -19.71 10.69
CA VAL A 107 -1.64 -18.94 9.43
C VAL A 107 -1.26 -17.49 9.70
N ALA A 108 -1.82 -16.88 10.76
CA ALA A 108 -1.48 -15.53 11.16
C ALA A 108 0.01 -15.39 11.54
N PHE A 109 0.54 -16.35 12.31
CA PHE A 109 1.96 -16.41 12.68
C PHE A 109 2.86 -16.49 11.44
N GLY A 110 2.58 -17.41 10.52
CA GLY A 110 3.35 -17.57 9.28
C GLY A 110 3.29 -16.34 8.38
N ALA A 111 2.10 -15.75 8.21
CA ALA A 111 1.92 -14.52 7.44
C ALA A 111 2.62 -13.31 8.07
N ALA A 112 2.59 -13.19 9.40
CA ALA A 112 3.30 -12.13 10.13
C ALA A 112 4.82 -12.29 9.99
N LEU A 113 5.34 -13.52 10.09
CA LEU A 113 6.76 -13.81 9.89
C LEU A 113 7.21 -13.44 8.47
N LEU A 114 6.43 -13.83 7.47
CA LEU A 114 6.72 -13.48 6.07
C LEU A 114 6.66 -11.97 5.86
N SER A 115 5.72 -11.26 6.50
CA SER A 115 5.65 -9.81 6.49
C SER A 115 6.90 -9.17 7.07
N VAL A 116 7.41 -9.64 8.22
CA VAL A 116 8.61 -9.07 8.86
C VAL A 116 9.84 -9.28 7.99
N ILE A 117 10.03 -10.51 7.47
CA ILE A 117 11.18 -10.85 6.60
C ILE A 117 11.16 -10.03 5.32
N SER A 118 10.01 -10.01 4.62
CA SER A 118 9.88 -9.26 3.37
C SER A 118 9.96 -7.75 3.60
N GLY A 119 9.39 -7.23 4.68
CA GLY A 119 9.48 -5.81 5.04
C GLY A 119 10.91 -5.38 5.38
N ALA A 120 11.68 -6.22 6.09
CA ALA A 120 13.09 -5.98 6.36
C ALA A 120 13.92 -5.99 5.06
N ALA A 121 13.66 -6.93 4.15
CA ALA A 121 14.33 -6.98 2.85
C ALA A 121 14.04 -5.72 2.01
N VAL A 122 12.79 -5.25 1.99
CA VAL A 122 12.40 -4.00 1.30
C VAL A 122 13.11 -2.80 1.92
N LEU A 123 13.21 -2.73 3.25
CA LEU A 123 13.90 -1.64 3.96
C LEU A 123 15.39 -1.57 3.56
N ILE A 124 16.08 -2.71 3.59
CA ILE A 124 17.49 -2.81 3.16
C ILE A 124 17.64 -2.42 1.69
N MET A 125 16.72 -2.86 0.82
CA MET A 125 16.74 -2.49 -0.60
C MET A 125 16.55 -0.99 -0.80
N TYR A 126 15.72 -0.33 0.01
CA TYR A 126 15.55 1.12 -0.05
C TYR A 126 16.79 1.87 0.45
N GLU A 127 17.36 1.46 1.58
CA GLU A 127 18.57 2.09 2.13
C GLU A 127 19.74 1.98 1.15
N THR A 128 19.98 0.79 0.60
CA THR A 128 21.04 0.56 -0.40
C THR A 128 20.72 1.20 -1.76
N GLY A 129 19.45 1.18 -2.17
CA GLY A 129 18.96 1.66 -3.46
C GLY A 129 18.91 3.18 -3.60
N THR A 130 18.87 3.94 -2.48
CA THR A 130 18.88 5.42 -2.49
C THR A 130 20.18 6.04 -2.97
N THR A 131 21.22 5.24 -3.23
CA THR A 131 22.40 5.67 -3.95
C THR A 131 22.00 6.05 -5.38
N HIS A 132 21.89 7.37 -5.61
CA HIS A 132 21.56 8.17 -6.80
C HIS A 132 21.48 7.50 -8.20
N HIS A 133 22.24 6.44 -8.44
CA HIS A 133 22.40 5.79 -9.73
C HIS A 133 21.18 4.95 -10.17
N ASN A 134 20.40 4.40 -9.23
CA ASN A 134 19.32 3.46 -9.56
C ASN A 134 18.04 4.09 -10.13
N MET A 135 17.88 5.42 -10.04
CA MET A 135 16.69 6.12 -10.57
C MET A 135 16.67 6.14 -12.10
N GLU A 136 17.84 6.28 -12.73
CA GLU A 136 17.93 6.21 -14.20
C GLU A 136 17.65 4.78 -14.68
N THR A 137 18.15 3.79 -13.94
CA THR A 137 17.89 2.37 -14.20
C THR A 137 16.39 2.05 -14.11
N LEU A 138 15.67 2.57 -13.11
CA LEU A 138 14.21 2.41 -12.98
C LEU A 138 13.44 3.09 -14.13
N LYS A 139 13.95 4.18 -14.69
CA LYS A 139 13.36 4.85 -15.88
C LYS A 139 13.54 4.05 -17.16
N GLU A 140 14.53 3.17 -17.23
CA GLU A 140 14.78 2.28 -18.37
C GLU A 140 14.07 0.92 -18.22
N MET A 141 13.49 0.62 -17.06
CA MET A 141 12.80 -0.65 -16.84
C MET A 141 11.49 -0.78 -17.63
N SER A 142 11.29 -1.96 -18.20
CA SER A 142 10.04 -2.36 -18.85
C SER A 142 8.86 -2.32 -17.86
N ARG A 143 7.66 -1.99 -18.35
CA ARG A 143 6.40 -1.90 -17.58
C ARG A 143 6.13 -3.13 -16.71
N ARG A 144 6.49 -4.34 -17.18
CA ARG A 144 6.33 -5.59 -16.41
C ARG A 144 7.23 -5.63 -15.16
N LYS A 145 8.48 -5.15 -15.28
CA LYS A 145 9.42 -5.10 -14.15
C LYS A 145 8.96 -4.11 -13.09
N VAL A 146 8.42 -2.95 -13.51
CA VAL A 146 7.86 -1.96 -12.59
C VAL A 146 6.67 -2.53 -11.82
N ILE A 147 5.76 -3.25 -12.49
CA ILE A 147 4.62 -3.92 -11.82
C ILE A 147 5.12 -4.97 -10.82
N PHE A 148 6.10 -5.80 -11.20
CA PHE A 148 6.66 -6.80 -10.30
C PHE A 148 7.33 -6.16 -9.08
N LEU A 149 8.06 -5.06 -9.27
CA LEU A 149 8.68 -4.30 -8.19
C LEU A 149 7.63 -3.69 -7.25
N LEU A 150 6.55 -3.10 -7.79
CA LEU A 150 5.45 -2.59 -6.99
C LEU A 150 4.73 -3.69 -6.21
N LEU A 151 4.54 -4.86 -6.83
CA LEU A 151 3.93 -6.02 -6.19
C LEU A 151 4.82 -6.54 -5.04
N TRP A 152 6.12 -6.62 -5.28
CA TRP A 152 7.11 -6.98 -4.26
C TRP A 152 7.12 -5.97 -3.11
N LEU A 153 7.00 -4.68 -3.41
CA LEU A 153 6.94 -3.62 -2.40
C LEU A 153 5.65 -3.67 -1.58
N ALA A 154 4.53 -4.01 -2.21
CA ALA A 154 3.24 -4.14 -1.55
C ALA A 154 3.12 -5.44 -0.73
N TRP A 155 3.95 -6.45 -1.03
CA TRP A 155 3.89 -7.78 -0.44
C TRP A 155 3.91 -7.80 1.10
N PRO A 156 4.82 -7.08 1.80
CA PRO A 156 4.83 -7.06 3.26
C PRO A 156 3.50 -6.55 3.82
N SER A 157 2.94 -5.49 3.22
CA SER A 157 1.65 -4.93 3.65
C SER A 157 0.49 -5.90 3.43
N VAL A 158 0.50 -6.67 2.33
CA VAL A 158 -0.53 -7.68 2.06
C VAL A 158 -0.41 -8.83 3.07
N CYS A 159 0.80 -9.32 3.33
CA CYS A 159 1.03 -10.35 4.35
C CYS A 159 0.59 -9.89 5.75
N LEU A 160 0.89 -8.65 6.13
CA LEU A 160 0.43 -8.07 7.39
C LEU A 160 -1.10 -7.98 7.48
N ALA A 161 -1.76 -7.55 6.40
CA ALA A 161 -3.23 -7.49 6.35
C ALA A 161 -3.85 -8.88 6.50
N VAL A 162 -3.30 -9.89 5.83
CA VAL A 162 -3.75 -11.29 5.98
C VAL A 162 -3.50 -11.79 7.41
N ALA A 163 -2.32 -11.53 7.98
CA ALA A 163 -1.98 -11.96 9.33
C ALA A 163 -2.92 -11.37 10.38
N THR A 164 -3.17 -10.06 10.31
CA THR A 164 -4.08 -9.35 11.22
C THR A 164 -5.52 -9.83 11.07
N PHE A 165 -5.99 -10.06 9.83
CA PHE A 165 -7.32 -10.60 9.57
C PHE A 165 -7.49 -12.03 10.11
N CYS A 166 -6.53 -12.91 9.86
CA CYS A 166 -6.54 -14.28 10.39
C CYS A 166 -6.50 -14.31 11.92
N LEU A 167 -5.66 -13.47 12.54
CA LEU A 167 -5.61 -13.35 14.00
C LEU A 167 -6.94 -12.83 14.56
N TYR A 168 -7.52 -11.82 13.93
CA TYR A 168 -8.82 -11.30 14.31
C TYR A 168 -9.91 -12.37 14.24
N LEU A 169 -9.98 -13.14 13.14
CA LEU A 169 -10.92 -14.25 13.01
C LEU A 169 -10.68 -15.35 14.05
N SER A 170 -9.42 -15.67 14.34
CA SER A 170 -9.06 -16.66 15.37
C SER A 170 -9.62 -16.24 16.73
N ILE A 171 -9.38 -14.99 17.14
CA ILE A 171 -9.88 -14.45 18.40
C ILE A 171 -11.41 -14.38 18.39
N PHE A 172 -12.01 -13.92 17.29
CA PHE A 172 -13.46 -13.81 17.15
C PHE A 172 -14.16 -15.17 17.32
N VAL A 173 -13.67 -16.22 16.64
CA VAL A 173 -14.19 -17.58 16.77
C VAL A 173 -14.07 -18.07 18.22
N ALA A 174 -12.92 -17.86 18.86
CA ALA A 174 -12.73 -18.25 20.26
C ALA A 174 -13.65 -17.51 21.22
N CYS A 175 -13.90 -16.21 21.00
CA CYS A 175 -14.86 -15.43 21.79
C CYS A 175 -16.30 -15.92 21.58
N PHE A 176 -16.68 -16.19 20.33
CA PHE A 176 -18.05 -16.58 19.99
C PHE A 176 -18.41 -17.96 20.55
N LEU A 177 -17.43 -18.87 20.63
CA LEU A 177 -17.57 -20.19 21.23
C LEU A 177 -17.52 -20.17 22.76
N SER A 178 -17.18 -19.04 23.38
CA SER A 178 -17.21 -18.91 24.84
C SER A 178 -18.63 -19.05 25.38
N LYS A 179 -18.77 -19.65 26.56
CA LYS A 179 -20.07 -19.76 27.26
C LYS A 179 -20.48 -18.46 27.95
N ASN A 180 -19.56 -17.49 28.06
CA ASN A 180 -19.81 -16.24 28.77
C ASN A 180 -20.49 -15.21 27.86
N ILE A 181 -21.65 -14.70 28.28
CA ILE A 181 -22.43 -13.71 27.52
C ILE A 181 -21.66 -12.40 27.31
N LEU A 182 -20.87 -11.96 28.30
CA LEU A 182 -20.08 -10.73 28.19
C LEU A 182 -19.06 -10.82 27.06
N VAL A 183 -18.40 -11.98 26.91
CA VAL A 183 -17.41 -12.21 25.85
C VAL A 183 -18.07 -12.18 24.47
N LYS A 184 -19.28 -12.74 24.34
CA LYS A 184 -20.06 -12.69 23.09
C LYS A 184 -20.49 -11.27 22.73
N VAL A 185 -20.95 -10.49 23.71
CA VAL A 185 -21.31 -9.07 23.49
C VAL A 185 -20.08 -8.28 23.05
N LEU A 186 -18.93 -8.47 23.71
CA LEU A 186 -17.68 -7.80 23.33
C LEU A 186 -17.21 -8.18 21.92
N ALA A 187 -17.30 -9.46 21.54
CA ALA A 187 -16.96 -9.91 20.19
C ALA A 187 -17.89 -9.32 19.13
N THR A 188 -19.19 -9.25 19.42
CA THR A 188 -20.19 -8.66 18.53
C THR A 188 -19.94 -7.16 18.35
N LEU A 189 -19.64 -6.44 19.44
CA LEU A 189 -19.28 -5.03 19.40
C LEU A 189 -17.98 -4.80 18.61
N SER A 190 -17.00 -5.68 18.77
CA SER A 190 -15.74 -5.64 18.01
C SER A 190 -15.96 -5.87 16.51
N LEU A 191 -16.89 -6.75 16.13
CA LEU A 191 -17.28 -6.97 14.73
C LEU A 191 -17.99 -5.76 14.14
N LEU A 192 -18.94 -5.18 14.88
CA LEU A 192 -19.63 -3.96 14.46
C LEU A 192 -18.63 -2.80 14.28
N ALA A 193 -17.71 -2.62 15.21
CA ALA A 193 -16.65 -1.61 15.11
C ALA A 193 -15.74 -1.87 13.90
N PHE A 194 -15.35 -3.12 13.63
CA PHE A 194 -14.56 -3.47 12.45
C PHE A 194 -15.30 -3.17 11.15
N CYS A 195 -16.57 -3.57 11.05
CA CYS A 195 -17.41 -3.27 9.90
C CYS A 195 -17.60 -1.76 9.68
N ALA A 196 -17.88 -1.01 10.75
CA ALA A 196 -18.04 0.44 10.69
C ALA A 196 -16.76 1.13 10.19
N ASN A 197 -15.60 0.74 10.75
CA ASN A 197 -14.30 1.25 10.28
C ASN A 197 -14.03 0.87 8.82
N GLY A 198 -14.38 -0.35 8.40
CA GLY A 198 -14.26 -0.78 7.01
C GLY A 198 -15.11 0.05 6.05
N VAL A 199 -16.36 0.35 6.41
CA VAL A 199 -17.26 1.20 5.62
C VAL A 199 -16.72 2.63 5.55
N LEU A 200 -16.30 3.21 6.67
CA LEU A 200 -15.69 4.55 6.70
C LEU A 200 -14.43 4.62 5.85
N ALA A 201 -13.56 3.62 5.94
CA ALA A 201 -12.37 3.54 5.11
C ALA A 201 -12.73 3.47 3.62
N LEU A 202 -13.68 2.62 3.24
CA LEU A 202 -14.16 2.51 1.86
C LEU A 202 -14.76 3.83 1.36
N ASP A 203 -15.55 4.51 2.18
CA ASP A 203 -16.12 5.81 1.84
C ASP A 203 -15.02 6.86 1.58
N VAL A 204 -14.03 6.96 2.47
CA VAL A 204 -12.87 7.83 2.28
C VAL A 204 -12.10 7.45 1.00
N PHE A 205 -11.91 6.16 0.72
CA PHE A 205 -11.27 5.71 -0.51
C PHE A 205 -12.05 6.10 -1.76
N ILE A 206 -13.38 6.01 -1.74
CA ILE A 206 -14.26 6.41 -2.84
C ILE A 206 -14.22 7.93 -3.02
N PHE A 207 -14.27 8.69 -1.92
CA PHE A 207 -14.22 10.15 -1.93
C PHE A 207 -12.90 10.67 -2.48
N VAL A 208 -11.77 10.22 -1.94
CA VAL A 208 -10.42 10.53 -2.45
C VAL A 208 -10.24 10.02 -3.89
N GLY A 209 -10.94 8.94 -4.25
CA GLY A 209 -10.93 8.36 -5.57
C GLY A 209 -11.58 9.23 -6.66
N LYS A 210 -12.60 10.01 -6.32
CA LYS A 210 -13.25 10.98 -7.22
C LYS A 210 -12.36 12.23 -7.34
N ARG A 211 -11.48 12.24 -8.36
CA ARG A 211 -10.86 13.52 -8.78
C ARG A 211 -12.00 14.50 -9.13
N PRO A 212 -11.93 15.77 -8.69
CA PRO A 212 -12.92 16.76 -9.10
C PRO A 212 -12.91 16.86 -10.62
N ALA A 213 -14.04 16.51 -11.24
CA ALA A 213 -14.29 16.68 -12.66
C ALA A 213 -14.53 18.17 -12.94
N SER A 214 -13.53 19.02 -12.74
CA SER A 214 -13.57 20.44 -13.11
C SER A 214 -12.18 21.04 -13.14
N ALA A 215 -11.52 20.86 -14.28
CA ALA A 215 -10.56 21.80 -14.84
C ALA A 215 -10.39 21.45 -16.33
N LYS A 216 -11.51 21.41 -17.05
CA LYS A 216 -11.56 21.24 -18.51
C LYS A 216 -12.42 22.37 -19.10
N HIS A 217 -12.05 23.62 -18.81
CA HIS A 217 -12.25 24.77 -19.69
C HIS A 217 -11.71 26.01 -18.97
N GLN A 218 -10.50 26.41 -19.31
CA GLN A 218 -10.17 27.82 -19.36
C GLN A 218 -9.13 27.95 -20.46
N ASP A 219 -9.63 28.02 -21.69
CA ASP A 219 -8.86 28.47 -22.84
C ASP A 219 -8.39 29.91 -22.56
N PRO A 220 -7.09 30.21 -22.63
CA PRO A 220 -6.60 31.58 -22.64
C PRO A 220 -6.69 32.12 -24.06
N GLU A 221 -7.91 32.32 -24.57
CA GLU A 221 -8.16 33.21 -25.70
C GLU A 221 -8.93 34.42 -25.18
N GLN A 222 -8.21 35.49 -24.84
CA GLN A 222 -8.59 36.88 -25.12
C GLN A 222 -7.60 37.85 -24.46
N GLY A 223 -6.99 38.73 -25.26
CA GLY A 223 -6.55 40.03 -24.75
C GLY A 223 -5.12 40.48 -25.02
N TYR A 224 -4.50 40.17 -26.16
CA TYR A 224 -3.43 41.05 -26.68
C TYR A 224 -4.08 42.13 -27.56
N ALA A 225 -4.64 43.15 -26.91
CA ALA A 225 -5.00 44.39 -27.59
C ALA A 225 -3.73 45.23 -27.76
N MET A 226 -3.39 45.43 -29.02
CA MET A 226 -2.28 46.19 -29.56
C MET A 226 -2.55 47.70 -29.38
N THR A 227 -1.76 48.39 -28.56
CA THR A 227 -1.68 49.86 -28.60
C THR A 227 -0.38 50.26 -29.27
N THR A 228 -0.49 50.49 -30.58
CA THR A 228 0.41 51.33 -31.37
C THR A 228 0.40 52.76 -30.84
N VAL A 229 1.56 53.25 -30.45
CA VAL A 229 1.82 54.69 -30.28
C VAL A 229 2.89 55.06 -31.30
N THR A 230 2.51 55.91 -32.25
CA THR A 230 3.36 56.72 -33.11
C THR A 230 2.65 58.04 -33.37
N PRO A 231 3.36 59.09 -33.81
CA PRO A 231 4.79 59.40 -33.65
C PRO A 231 5.05 60.52 -32.63
#